data_AF-A0A6G1IKG9-F1
#
_entry.id   AF-A0A6G1IKG9-F1
#
_cell.length_a   1.000
_cell.length_b   1.000
_cell.length_c   1.000
_cell.angle_alpha   90.00
_cell.angle_beta   90.00
_cell.angle_gamma   90.00
#
_symmetry.space_group_name_H-M   'P 1'
#
loop_
_entity.id
_entity.type
_entity.pdbx_description
1 polymer ?
#
loop_
_entity_poly.entity_id
_entity_poly.type
_entity_poly.pdbx_seq_one_letter_code
_entity_poly.pdbx_strand_id
1 'polypeptide(L)'
;MASTSTFISPSGTQCHVLTKMKTMPLPALFVQARTQHLTLAELDILEMAVNSMLNDADRNPFQHKLAEFLYFRWGNKLVQYKQYNRMTRLHMEHECLARALLPHEEMSKTSDFGLRVLLRGDWEWVQQPQNPLVFPGGSMFPSESEL
;
A
#
# COMPACT_ATOMS: atom_id res chain seq x y z
N MET A 1 -23.34 -5.41 -20.60
CA MET A 1 -21.91 -5.26 -20.24
C MET A 1 -21.83 -4.22 -19.14
N ALA A 2 -21.53 -4.61 -17.91
CA ALA A 2 -21.49 -3.69 -16.78
C ALA A 2 -20.19 -2.88 -16.80
N SER A 3 -20.29 -1.56 -16.93
CA SER A 3 -19.14 -0.66 -16.82
C SER A 3 -18.57 -0.74 -15.41
N THR A 4 -17.39 -1.35 -15.29
CA THR A 4 -16.57 -1.30 -14.07
C THR A 4 -16.12 0.14 -13.86
N SER A 5 -16.72 0.81 -12.87
CA SER A 5 -16.23 2.11 -12.37
C SER A 5 -14.77 1.95 -11.94
N THR A 6 -13.88 2.50 -12.75
CA THR A 6 -12.44 2.48 -12.56
C THR A 6 -12.11 3.62 -11.61
N PHE A 7 -11.85 3.24 -10.35
CA PHE A 7 -11.30 4.19 -9.38
C PHE A 7 -9.91 4.59 -9.84
N ILE A 8 -9.74 5.89 -10.11
CA ILE A 8 -8.46 6.51 -10.44
C ILE A 8 -7.90 7.06 -9.12
N SER A 9 -6.75 6.54 -8.67
CA SER A 9 -6.07 7.08 -7.48
C SER A 9 -5.69 8.55 -7.70
N PRO A 10 -5.35 9.31 -6.65
CA PRO A 10 -4.76 10.65 -6.81
C PRO A 10 -3.50 10.67 -7.68
N SER A 11 -2.79 9.54 -7.79
CA SER A 11 -1.65 9.33 -8.70
C SER A 11 -2.05 9.00 -10.15
N GLY A 12 -3.34 8.97 -10.49
CA GLY A 12 -3.83 8.66 -11.85
C GLY A 12 -3.84 7.16 -12.19
N THR A 13 -3.40 6.29 -11.29
CA THR A 13 -3.22 4.85 -11.52
C THR A 13 -4.36 4.02 -10.91
N GLN A 14 -4.70 2.90 -11.55
CA GLN A 14 -5.68 1.95 -11.00
C GLN A 14 -5.10 1.23 -9.78
N CYS A 15 -5.77 1.29 -8.64
CA CYS A 15 -5.33 0.56 -7.45
C CYS A 15 -5.58 -0.94 -7.60
N HIS A 16 -4.53 -1.74 -7.79
CA HIS A 16 -4.62 -3.20 -7.91
C HIS A 16 -5.25 -3.87 -6.68
N VAL A 17 -5.00 -3.36 -5.47
CA VAL A 17 -5.56 -3.89 -4.23
C VAL A 17 -7.08 -3.72 -4.21
N LEU A 18 -7.57 -2.50 -4.46
CA LEU A 18 -9.00 -2.23 -4.51
C LEU A 18 -9.67 -2.98 -5.65
N THR A 19 -9.02 -3.06 -6.81
CA THR A 19 -9.51 -3.85 -7.96
C THR A 19 -9.67 -5.31 -7.60
N LYS A 20 -8.65 -5.90 -6.94
CA LYS A 20 -8.72 -7.27 -6.42
C LYS A 20 -9.86 -7.44 -5.43
N MET A 21 -10.03 -6.53 -4.47
CA MET A 21 -11.13 -6.58 -3.50
C MET A 21 -12.51 -6.50 -4.17
N LYS A 22 -12.68 -5.64 -5.18
CA LYS A 22 -13.93 -5.56 -5.95
C LYS A 22 -14.27 -6.87 -6.66
N THR A 23 -13.27 -7.64 -7.09
CA THR A 23 -13.46 -8.96 -7.71
C THR A 23 -13.68 -10.11 -6.72
N MET A 24 -13.49 -9.91 -5.41
CA MET A 24 -13.68 -10.97 -4.41
C MET A 24 -15.16 -11.32 -4.22
N PRO A 25 -15.50 -12.60 -4.07
CA PRO A 25 -16.89 -13.00 -3.83
C PRO A 25 -17.41 -12.43 -2.51
N LEU A 26 -18.69 -12.05 -2.47
CA LEU A 26 -19.31 -11.38 -1.33
C LEU A 26 -19.07 -12.08 0.03
N PRO A 27 -19.14 -13.42 0.16
CA PRO A 27 -18.82 -14.10 1.42
C PRO A 27 -17.38 -13.83 1.90
N ALA A 28 -16.41 -13.75 0.99
CA ALA A 28 -15.02 -13.46 1.34
C ALA A 28 -14.86 -12.02 1.87
N LEU A 29 -15.61 -11.06 1.32
CA LEU A 29 -15.62 -9.68 1.84
C LEU A 29 -16.16 -9.61 3.27
N PHE A 30 -17.20 -10.39 3.61
CA PHE A 30 -17.70 -10.44 5.00
C PHE A 30 -16.72 -11.10 5.97
N VAL A 31 -16.02 -12.15 5.54
CA VAL A 31 -14.93 -12.73 6.35
C VAL A 31 -13.82 -11.70 6.58
N GLN A 32 -13.44 -10.96 5.53
CA GLN A 32 -12.45 -9.90 5.65
C GLN A 32 -12.93 -8.76 6.56
N ALA A 33 -14.20 -8.37 6.46
CA ALA A 33 -14.80 -7.37 7.34
C ALA A 33 -14.69 -7.80 8.82
N ARG A 34 -15.06 -9.04 9.15
CA ARG A 34 -15.01 -9.57 10.52
C ARG A 34 -13.60 -9.67 11.08
N THR A 35 -12.63 -10.10 10.27
CA THR A 35 -11.24 -10.20 10.70
C THR A 35 -10.61 -8.82 10.93
N GLN A 36 -11.02 -7.82 10.17
CA GLN A 36 -10.54 -6.45 10.32
C GLN A 36 -11.28 -5.68 11.42
N HIS A 37 -12.52 -6.03 11.75
CA HIS A 37 -13.39 -5.30 12.69
C HIS A 37 -13.71 -6.13 13.93
N LEU A 38 -12.77 -6.14 14.88
CA LEU A 38 -12.84 -6.95 16.10
C LEU A 38 -13.52 -6.23 17.29
N THR A 39 -13.67 -4.91 17.26
CA THR A 39 -14.28 -4.15 18.36
C THR A 39 -15.78 -3.94 18.13
N LEU A 40 -16.57 -3.87 19.21
CA LEU A 40 -18.02 -3.65 19.14
C LEU A 40 -18.37 -2.36 18.37
N ALA A 41 -17.68 -1.25 18.67
CA ALA A 41 -17.90 0.02 17.99
C ALA A 41 -17.60 -0.05 16.47
N GLU A 42 -16.71 -0.93 16.04
CA GLU A 42 -16.40 -1.10 14.62
C GLU A 42 -17.43 -1.96 13.89
N LEU A 43 -18.01 -2.94 14.59
CA LEU A 43 -19.12 -3.73 14.08
C LEU A 43 -20.35 -2.84 13.88
N ASP A 44 -20.64 -1.93 14.81
CA ASP A 44 -21.73 -0.96 14.67
C ASP A 44 -21.54 -0.08 13.42
N ILE A 45 -20.31 0.41 13.19
CA ILE A 45 -19.99 1.23 12.00
C ILE A 45 -20.15 0.41 10.71
N LEU A 46 -19.72 -0.86 10.72
CA LEU A 46 -19.90 -1.76 9.58
C LEU A 46 -21.39 -2.00 9.30
N GLU A 47 -22.19 -2.25 10.34
CA GLU A 47 -23.63 -2.46 10.22
C GLU A 47 -24.34 -1.23 9.65
N MET A 48 -24.03 -0.03 10.17
CA MET A 48 -24.53 1.22 9.63
C MET A 48 -24.17 1.41 8.16
N ALA A 49 -22.93 1.08 7.78
CA ALA A 49 -22.47 1.19 6.40
C ALA A 49 -23.20 0.19 5.49
N VAL A 50 -23.37 -1.06 5.91
CA VAL A 50 -24.12 -2.08 5.16
C VAL A 50 -25.57 -1.66 4.96
N ASN A 51 -26.23 -1.17 6.01
CA ASN A 51 -27.61 -0.69 5.93
C ASN A 51 -27.73 0.50 4.97
N SER A 52 -26.77 1.43 4.99
CA SER A 52 -26.71 2.53 4.03
C SER A 52 -26.56 2.03 2.59
N MET A 53 -25.63 1.08 2.35
CA MET A 53 -25.40 0.51 1.02
C MET A 53 -26.57 -0.31 0.47
N LEU A 54 -27.33 -0.98 1.34
CA LEU A 54 -28.53 -1.72 0.95
C LEU A 54 -29.66 -0.79 0.50
N ASN A 55 -29.75 0.39 1.11
CA ASN A 55 -30.75 1.40 0.78
C ASN A 55 -30.32 2.33 -0.37
N ASP A 56 -29.07 2.19 -0.84
CA ASP A 56 -28.50 3.05 -1.86
C ASP A 56 -28.87 2.54 -3.27
N ALA A 57 -29.65 3.35 -3.98
CA ALA A 57 -30.16 3.09 -5.33
C ALA A 57 -29.11 3.25 -6.45
N ASP A 58 -27.86 3.58 -6.12
CA ASP A 58 -26.80 3.71 -7.11
C ASP A 58 -26.56 2.45 -7.94
N ARG A 59 -26.13 2.65 -9.19
CA ARG A 59 -25.86 1.58 -10.17
C ARG A 59 -24.70 0.65 -9.80
N ASN A 60 -23.86 1.06 -8.85
CA ASN A 60 -22.71 0.26 -8.45
C ASN A 60 -23.16 -1.01 -7.71
N PRO A 61 -22.58 -2.19 -8.02
CA PRO A 61 -22.91 -3.41 -7.29
C PRO A 61 -22.63 -3.25 -5.81
N PHE A 62 -23.51 -3.77 -4.95
CA PHE A 62 -23.33 -3.78 -3.48
C PHE A 62 -21.92 -4.27 -3.08
N GLN A 63 -21.44 -5.33 -3.73
CA GLN A 63 -20.11 -5.89 -3.52
C GLN A 63 -18.99 -4.87 -3.72
N HIS A 64 -19.11 -3.99 -4.72
CA HIS A 64 -18.10 -2.96 -4.98
C HIS A 64 -18.13 -1.88 -3.89
N LYS A 65 -19.32 -1.47 -3.45
CA LYS A 65 -19.49 -0.51 -2.36
C LYS A 65 -18.87 -1.04 -1.05
N LEU A 66 -19.13 -2.32 -0.74
CA LEU A 66 -18.54 -2.99 0.43
C LEU A 66 -17.01 -3.09 0.31
N ALA A 67 -16.48 -3.48 -0.85
CA ALA A 67 -15.04 -3.55 -1.08
C ALA A 67 -14.34 -2.19 -0.89
N GLU A 68 -14.93 -1.12 -1.43
CA GLU A 68 -14.43 0.26 -1.25
C GLU A 68 -14.44 0.68 0.21
N PHE A 69 -15.55 0.46 0.92
CA PHE A 69 -15.65 0.80 2.33
C PHE A 69 -14.58 0.08 3.16
N LEU A 70 -14.42 -1.24 2.98
CA LEU A 70 -13.40 -2.02 3.70
C LEU A 70 -11.99 -1.51 3.39
N TYR A 71 -11.69 -1.20 2.14
CA TYR A 71 -10.41 -0.65 1.72
C TYR A 71 -10.09 0.68 2.42
N PHE A 72 -11.02 1.64 2.37
CA PHE A 72 -10.82 2.94 3.02
C PHE A 72 -10.80 2.85 4.55
N ARG A 73 -11.62 1.98 5.13
CA ARG A 73 -11.67 1.79 6.57
C ARG A 73 -10.39 1.17 7.11
N TRP A 74 -9.78 0.24 6.37
CA TRP A 74 -8.46 -0.29 6.69
C TRP A 74 -7.39 0.82 6.68
N GLY A 75 -7.42 1.70 5.67
CA GLY A 75 -6.57 2.89 5.63
C GLY A 75 -6.75 3.81 6.85
N ASN A 76 -7.99 4.12 7.21
CA ASN A 76 -8.31 4.96 8.38
C ASN A 76 -7.83 4.36 9.71
N LYS A 77 -7.88 3.03 9.86
CA LYS A 77 -7.34 2.36 11.05
C LYS A 77 -5.85 2.55 11.19
N LEU A 78 -5.09 2.40 10.10
CA LEU A 78 -3.64 2.61 10.13
C LEU A 78 -3.29 4.03 10.60
N VAL A 79 -4.09 5.02 10.20
CA VAL A 79 -3.97 6.41 10.68
C VAL A 79 -4.29 6.51 12.18
N GLN A 80 -5.40 5.93 12.64
CA GLN A 80 -5.83 6.01 14.05
C GLN A 80 -4.82 5.37 15.02
N TYR A 81 -4.15 4.30 14.62
CA TYR A 81 -3.11 3.67 15.44
C TYR A 81 -1.76 4.40 15.40
N LYS A 82 -1.67 5.59 14.79
CA LYS A 82 -0.44 6.39 14.64
C LYS A 82 0.73 5.60 14.03
N GLN A 83 0.43 4.57 13.24
CA GLN A 83 1.45 3.72 12.60
C GLN A 83 1.95 4.38 11.31
N TYR A 84 2.41 5.63 11.39
CA TYR A 84 2.78 6.44 10.23
C TYR A 84 3.91 5.82 9.42
N ASN A 85 4.87 5.17 10.07
CA ASN A 85 5.95 4.43 9.38
C ASN A 85 5.40 3.27 8.55
N ARG A 86 4.47 2.48 9.13
CA ARG A 86 3.80 1.38 8.41
C ARG A 86 2.95 1.89 7.26
N MET A 87 2.22 2.99 7.46
CA MET A 87 1.42 3.61 6.42
C MET A 87 2.29 4.14 5.28
N THR A 88 3.41 4.79 5.61
CA THR A 88 4.40 5.27 4.63
C THR A 88 4.97 4.10 3.84
N ARG A 89 5.33 3.00 4.52
CA ARG A 89 5.80 1.79 3.86
C ARG A 89 4.75 1.21 2.91
N LEU A 90 3.52 1.00 3.36
CA LEU A 90 2.43 0.49 2.51
C LEU A 90 2.16 1.40 1.31
N HIS A 91 2.26 2.71 1.47
CA HIS A 91 2.14 3.66 0.37
C HIS A 91 3.29 3.53 -0.63
N MET A 92 4.54 3.39 -0.15
CA MET A 92 5.69 3.16 -1.03
C MET A 92 5.58 1.82 -1.78
N GLU A 93 5.18 0.75 -1.09
CA GLU A 93 4.90 -0.55 -1.69
C GLU A 93 3.82 -0.46 -2.78
N HIS A 94 2.73 0.28 -2.49
CA HIS A 94 1.66 0.53 -3.45
C HIS A 94 2.16 1.26 -4.71
N GLU A 95 2.91 2.35 -4.54
CA GLU A 95 3.45 3.13 -5.65
C GLU A 95 4.44 2.32 -6.49
N CYS A 96 5.28 1.48 -5.87
CA CYS A 96 6.18 0.58 -6.59
C CYS A 96 5.41 -0.43 -7.46
N LEU A 97 4.33 -1.02 -6.94
CA LEU A 97 3.48 -1.94 -7.71
C LEU A 97 2.74 -1.22 -8.83
N ALA A 98 2.16 -0.05 -8.56
CA ALA A 98 1.41 0.73 -9.54
C ALA A 98 2.26 1.17 -10.73
N ARG A 99 3.56 1.40 -10.50
CA ARG A 99 4.56 1.75 -11.52
C ARG A 99 5.30 0.56 -12.11
N ALA A 100 4.94 -0.67 -11.71
CA ALA A 100 5.62 -1.90 -12.11
C ALA A 100 7.15 -1.90 -11.85
N LEU A 101 7.60 -1.22 -10.80
CA LEU A 101 9.03 -1.10 -10.45
C LEU A 101 9.56 -2.33 -9.72
N LEU A 102 8.70 -3.06 -9.03
CA LEU A 102 9.08 -4.21 -8.22
C LEU A 102 7.95 -5.26 -8.20
N PRO A 103 8.25 -6.56 -8.40
CA PRO A 103 7.25 -7.62 -8.28
C PRO A 103 6.85 -7.86 -6.82
N HIS A 104 5.65 -8.42 -6.62
CA HIS A 104 5.07 -8.58 -5.28
C HIS A 104 5.92 -9.47 -4.36
N GLU A 105 6.60 -10.48 -4.91
CA GLU A 105 7.44 -11.43 -4.15
C GLU A 105 8.70 -10.77 -3.55
N GLU A 106 9.15 -9.66 -4.13
CA GLU A 106 10.34 -8.94 -3.68
C GLU A 106 10.01 -7.79 -2.73
N MET A 107 8.74 -7.42 -2.65
CA MET A 107 8.27 -6.27 -1.87
C MET A 107 8.49 -6.43 -0.36
N SER A 108 8.25 -7.63 0.17
CA SER A 108 8.50 -7.95 1.59
C SER A 108 9.99 -8.02 1.93
N LYS A 109 10.85 -8.26 0.93
CA LYS A 109 12.31 -8.34 1.09
C LYS A 109 12.98 -6.97 0.95
N THR A 110 12.28 -6.00 0.38
CA THR A 110 12.83 -4.68 0.09
C THR A 110 12.70 -3.76 1.30
N SER A 111 13.83 -3.18 1.72
CA SER A 111 13.88 -2.22 2.82
C SER A 111 13.18 -0.91 2.45
N ASP A 112 12.77 -0.13 3.45
CA ASP A 112 12.18 1.20 3.21
C ASP A 112 13.11 2.12 2.42
N PHE A 113 14.43 1.99 2.62
CA PHE A 113 15.42 2.71 1.84
C PHE A 113 15.40 2.28 0.37
N GLY A 114 15.38 0.96 0.09
CA GLY A 114 15.32 0.44 -1.27
C GLY A 114 14.05 0.89 -2.01
N LEU A 115 12.90 0.86 -1.33
CA LEU A 115 11.64 1.37 -1.89
C LEU A 115 11.74 2.86 -2.26
N ARG A 116 12.39 3.69 -1.43
CA ARG A 116 12.60 5.12 -1.74
C ARG A 116 13.51 5.34 -2.94
N VAL A 117 14.60 4.57 -3.06
CA VAL A 117 15.51 4.64 -4.20
C VAL A 117 14.79 4.30 -5.51
N LEU A 118 14.00 3.22 -5.50
CA LEU A 118 13.18 2.82 -6.66
C LEU A 118 12.19 3.93 -7.06
N LEU A 119 11.46 4.48 -6.08
CA LEU A 119 10.44 5.50 -6.35
C LEU A 119 11.00 6.85 -6.80
N ARG A 120 12.23 7.17 -6.40
CA ARG A 120 12.93 8.39 -6.79
C ARG A 120 13.44 8.34 -8.24
N GLY A 121 13.53 7.14 -8.82
CA GLY A 121 14.13 6.94 -10.13
C GLY A 121 15.66 6.82 -10.10
N ASP A 122 16.28 6.72 -8.92
CA ASP A 122 17.73 6.57 -8.73
C ASP A 122 18.18 5.09 -8.97
N TRP A 123 17.42 4.32 -9.75
CA TRP A 123 17.60 2.87 -9.94
C TRP A 123 18.88 2.50 -10.71
N GLU A 124 19.49 3.46 -11.40
CA GLU A 124 20.80 3.32 -12.06
C GLU A 124 21.92 2.92 -11.08
N TRP A 125 21.78 3.22 -9.78
CA TRP A 125 22.73 2.80 -8.74
C TRP A 125 22.58 1.34 -8.29
N VAL A 126 21.40 0.75 -8.47
CA VAL A 126 21.08 -0.59 -7.93
C VAL A 126 21.47 -1.71 -8.91
N GLN A 127 21.63 -1.39 -10.19
CA GLN A 127 21.96 -2.36 -11.24
C GLN A 127 23.46 -2.57 -11.49
N GLN A 128 24.36 -1.93 -10.73
CA GLN A 128 25.80 -2.19 -10.90
C GLN A 128 26.21 -3.48 -10.20
N PRO A 129 26.58 -4.56 -10.93
CA PRO A 129 27.19 -5.73 -10.32
C PRO A 129 28.63 -5.36 -10.00
N GLN A 130 28.95 -5.29 -8.70
CA GLN A 130 30.28 -4.99 -8.17
C GLN A 130 30.79 -3.57 -8.47
N ASN A 131 30.43 -2.62 -7.62
CA ASN A 131 31.31 -1.48 -7.37
C ASN A 131 31.80 -1.61 -5.92
N PRO A 132 33.04 -2.06 -5.67
CA PRO A 132 33.64 -1.84 -4.36
C PRO A 132 33.61 -0.33 -4.14
N LEU A 133 33.18 0.11 -2.96
CA LEU A 133 33.16 1.52 -2.59
C LEU A 133 34.57 2.12 -2.74
N VAL A 134 34.91 2.62 -3.93
CA VAL A 134 36.07 3.46 -4.15
C VAL A 134 35.64 4.84 -3.68
N PHE A 135 35.95 5.15 -2.43
CA PHE A 135 35.94 6.52 -1.95
C PHE A 135 37.01 7.28 -2.74
N PRO A 136 36.68 8.34 -3.49
CA PRO A 136 37.68 9.12 -4.18
C PRO A 136 38.45 9.92 -3.13
N GLY A 137 39.71 9.50 -2.91
CA GLY A 137 40.82 10.28 -2.38
C GLY A 137 40.51 11.32 -1.29
N GLY A 138 40.80 10.95 -0.04
CA GLY A 138 40.89 11.89 1.08
C GLY A 138 41.48 11.21 2.31
N SER A 139 42.78 10.92 2.28
CA SER A 139 43.53 10.58 3.48
C SER A 139 43.40 11.73 4.49
N MET A 140 42.64 11.53 5.55
CA MET A 140 42.64 12.46 6.69
C MET A 140 42.35 11.71 7.99
N PHE A 141 43.14 10.67 8.24
CA PHE A 141 43.46 10.28 9.60
C PHE A 141 44.98 10.42 9.75
N PRO A 142 45.47 11.26 10.68
CA PRO A 142 46.88 11.24 11.01
C PRO A 142 47.19 9.86 11.63
N SER A 143 48.27 9.24 11.16
CA SER A 143 48.80 8.01 11.72
C SER A 143 49.24 8.23 13.16
N GLU A 144 48.94 7.29 14.05
CA GLU A 144 49.33 7.26 15.47
C GLU A 144 50.84 7.05 15.70
N SER A 145 51.69 7.66 14.89
CA SER A 145 53.15 7.67 15.05
C SER A 145 53.72 9.07 15.29
N GLU A 146 52.87 10.05 15.61
CA GLU A 146 53.27 11.38 16.10
C GLU A 146 52.68 11.67 17.50
N LEU A 147 52.84 10.70 18.41
CA LEU A 147 52.75 10.92 19.86
C LEU A 147 54.04 10.49 20.54
#